data_AF-A0A349WIB5-F1
#
_entry.id   AF-A0A349WIB5-F1
#
_cell.length_a   1.000
_cell.length_b   1.000
_cell.length_c   1.000
_cell.angle_alpha   90.00
_cell.angle_beta   90.00
_cell.angle_gamma   90.00
#
_symmetry.space_group_name_H-M   'P 1'
#
loop_
_entity.id
_entity.type
_entity.pdbx_description
1 polymer ?
#
loop_
_entity_poly.entity_id
_entity_poly.type
_entity_poly.pdbx_seq_one_letter_code
_entity_poly.pdbx_strand_id
1 'polypeptide(L)'
;MFADEASIEAKNNLQLVKVATLNTMDANKEFQKNVQLVQQQRALAAQILTKLNGTTDKQEKQKLEKQFESLQKKLNENNQLMFKTYGFSLNRNYVLTVEKAHIHMWVNEEEAKAIQARSAEAK
;
A
#
# COMPACT_ATOMS: atom_id res chain seq x y z
N MET A 1 -16.86 -37.31 -14.36
CA MET A 1 -16.25 -36.57 -13.25
C MET A 1 -14.77 -36.34 -13.58
N PHE A 2 -14.39 -35.33 -14.37
CA PHE A 2 -12.97 -34.94 -14.58
C PHE A 2 -12.81 -33.46 -15.00
N ALA A 3 -13.79 -32.60 -14.71
CA ALA A 3 -13.73 -31.17 -15.07
C ALA A 3 -13.36 -30.25 -13.89
N ASP A 4 -13.05 -30.83 -12.72
CA ASP A 4 -12.86 -30.05 -11.48
C ASP A 4 -11.42 -30.07 -10.91
N GLU A 5 -10.48 -30.84 -11.45
CA GLU A 5 -9.09 -30.81 -10.94
C GLU A 5 -8.25 -29.69 -11.57
N ALA A 6 -8.39 -29.45 -12.89
CA ALA A 6 -7.62 -28.41 -13.58
C ALA A 6 -7.98 -26.97 -13.13
N SER A 7 -9.20 -26.76 -12.64
CA SER A 7 -9.67 -25.45 -12.15
C SER A 7 -9.22 -25.16 -10.71
N ILE A 8 -8.81 -26.19 -9.95
CA ILE A 8 -8.29 -26.06 -8.59
C ILE A 8 -6.76 -25.88 -8.61
N GLU A 9 -6.03 -26.53 -9.52
CA GLU A 9 -4.58 -26.32 -9.69
C GLU A 9 -4.23 -24.90 -10.17
N ALA A 10 -5.07 -24.29 -11.00
CA ALA A 10 -4.86 -22.91 -11.47
C ALA A 10 -4.92 -21.86 -10.35
N LYS A 11 -5.48 -22.19 -9.17
CA LYS A 11 -5.58 -21.25 -8.03
C LYS A 11 -4.31 -21.16 -7.17
N ASN A 12 -3.33 -22.06 -7.33
CA ASN A 12 -2.14 -22.12 -6.47
C ASN A 12 -0.81 -21.79 -7.15
N ASN A 13 -0.79 -21.46 -8.45
CA ASN A 13 0.44 -21.05 -9.14
C ASN A 13 0.63 -19.53 -9.13
N LEU A 14 0.65 -18.92 -7.94
CA LEU A 14 0.86 -17.49 -7.79
C LEU A 14 2.34 -17.14 -8.05
N GLN A 15 2.61 -16.36 -9.09
CA GLN A 15 3.94 -15.85 -9.40
C GLN A 15 4.08 -14.38 -8.99
N LEU A 16 5.16 -14.06 -8.29
CA LEU A 16 5.50 -12.68 -7.96
C LEU A 16 6.03 -11.96 -9.21
N VAL A 17 5.33 -10.90 -9.61
CA VAL A 17 5.72 -10.05 -10.75
C VAL A 17 6.20 -8.71 -10.21
N LYS A 18 7.38 -8.25 -10.67
CA LYS A 18 7.88 -6.90 -10.35
C LYS A 18 7.06 -5.86 -11.11
N VAL A 19 6.30 -5.05 -10.38
CA VAL A 19 5.36 -4.08 -10.96
C VAL A 19 5.98 -2.68 -11.11
N ALA A 20 6.86 -2.28 -10.19
CA ALA A 20 7.60 -1.02 -10.28
C ALA A 20 8.90 -1.08 -9.45
N THR A 21 9.85 -0.17 -9.76
CA THR A 21 11.01 0.09 -8.90
C THR A 21 10.94 1.53 -8.41
N LEU A 22 11.05 1.74 -7.09
CA LEU A 22 11.13 3.08 -6.50
C LEU A 22 12.60 3.41 -6.27
N ASN A 23 13.17 4.21 -7.16
CA ASN A 23 14.62 4.44 -7.22
C ASN A 23 15.14 5.48 -6.20
N THR A 24 14.26 6.18 -5.49
CA THR A 24 14.63 7.22 -4.52
C THR A 24 13.93 7.01 -3.18
N MET A 25 14.56 7.49 -2.10
CA MET A 25 13.98 7.45 -0.76
C MET A 25 12.66 8.23 -0.70
N ASP A 26 12.58 9.38 -1.36
CA ASP A 26 11.37 10.21 -1.37
C ASP A 26 10.23 9.54 -2.14
N ALA A 27 10.51 8.90 -3.28
CA ALA A 27 9.50 8.12 -4.01
C ALA A 27 8.97 6.95 -3.17
N ASN A 28 9.83 6.30 -2.38
CA ASN A 28 9.41 5.23 -1.46
C ASN A 28 8.55 5.77 -0.31
N LYS A 29 8.92 6.90 0.31
CA LYS A 29 8.11 7.56 1.35
C LYS A 29 6.74 7.99 0.81
N GLU A 30 6.71 8.59 -0.36
CA GLU A 30 5.47 9.03 -1.00
C GLU A 30 4.57 7.85 -1.33
N PHE A 31 5.12 6.78 -1.91
CA PHE A 31 4.39 5.54 -2.16
C PHE A 31 3.79 4.97 -0.86
N GLN A 32 4.58 4.84 0.20
CA GLN A 32 4.10 4.33 1.50
C GLN A 32 2.96 5.19 2.07
N LYS A 33 3.12 6.52 2.03
CA LYS A 33 2.08 7.47 2.47
C LYS A 33 0.80 7.33 1.65
N ASN A 34 0.93 7.22 0.33
CA ASN A 34 -0.19 7.08 -0.59
C ASN A 34 -0.92 5.74 -0.39
N VAL A 35 -0.18 4.64 -0.24
CA VAL A 35 -0.77 3.34 0.10
C VAL A 35 -1.54 3.42 1.41
N GLN A 36 -0.96 4.00 2.45
CA GLN A 36 -1.61 4.12 3.76
C GLN A 36 -2.89 4.96 3.69
N LEU A 37 -2.84 6.11 2.99
CA LEU A 37 -4.00 6.98 2.79
C LEU A 37 -5.16 6.22 2.12
N VAL A 38 -4.86 5.48 1.05
CA VAL A 38 -5.88 4.77 0.29
C VAL A 38 -6.46 3.60 1.10
N GLN A 39 -5.65 2.91 1.90
CA GLN A 39 -6.14 1.87 2.83
C GLN A 39 -7.08 2.46 3.90
N GLN A 40 -6.75 3.63 4.45
CA GLN A 40 -7.61 4.33 5.42
C GLN A 40 -8.95 4.75 4.79
N GLN A 41 -8.92 5.29 3.57
CA GLN A 41 -10.13 5.64 2.83
C GLN A 41 -11.00 4.40 2.56
N ARG A 42 -10.41 3.27 2.21
CA ARG A 42 -11.13 2.00 2.02
C ARG A 42 -11.80 1.52 3.30
N ALA A 43 -11.09 1.59 4.44
CA ALA A 43 -11.65 1.23 5.74
C ALA A 43 -12.84 2.14 6.11
N LEU A 44 -12.73 3.45 5.85
CA LEU A 44 -13.81 4.39 6.08
C LEU A 44 -15.03 4.10 5.18
N ALA A 45 -14.82 3.78 3.89
CA ALA A 45 -15.91 3.37 3.00
C ALA A 45 -16.66 2.16 3.55
N ALA A 46 -15.93 1.13 4.01
CA ALA A 46 -16.52 -0.06 4.59
C ALA A 46 -17.34 0.28 5.85
N GLN A 47 -16.84 1.17 6.72
CA GLN A 47 -17.59 1.62 7.90
C GLN A 47 -18.87 2.38 7.54
N ILE A 48 -18.82 3.28 6.57
CA ILE A 48 -20.00 4.02 6.09
C ILE A 48 -21.03 3.05 5.51
N LEU A 49 -20.60 2.08 4.70
CA LEU A 49 -21.48 1.06 4.13
C LEU A 49 -22.19 0.23 5.22
N THR A 50 -21.45 -0.19 6.25
CA THR A 50 -22.04 -0.90 7.41
C THR A 50 -23.09 -0.05 8.12
N LYS A 51 -22.82 1.25 8.34
CA LYS A 51 -23.79 2.17 8.96
C LYS A 51 -25.03 2.39 8.09
N LEU A 52 -24.84 2.52 6.77
CA LEU A 52 -25.90 2.72 5.79
C LEU A 52 -26.86 1.52 5.76
N ASN A 53 -26.34 0.30 5.86
CA ASN A 53 -27.13 -0.93 5.96
C ASN A 53 -27.93 -1.04 7.27
N GLY A 54 -27.43 -0.42 8.36
CA GLY A 54 -28.09 -0.43 9.67
C GLY A 54 -29.00 0.77 9.95
N THR A 55 -29.02 1.78 9.07
CA THR A 55 -29.79 3.02 9.28
C THR A 55 -31.16 2.93 8.63
N THR A 56 -32.21 3.08 9.44
CA THR A 56 -33.61 3.17 9.01
C THR A 56 -34.10 4.61 8.81
N ASP A 57 -33.39 5.60 9.35
CA ASP A 57 -33.71 7.01 9.13
C ASP A 57 -33.37 7.45 7.70
N LYS A 58 -34.35 8.03 7.01
CA LYS A 58 -34.24 8.37 5.58
C LYS A 58 -33.30 9.55 5.32
N GLN A 59 -33.22 10.53 6.23
CA GLN A 59 -32.35 11.69 6.06
C GLN A 59 -30.90 11.33 6.33
N GLU A 60 -30.63 10.58 7.39
CA GLU A 60 -29.29 10.10 7.71
C GLU A 60 -28.80 9.11 6.65
N LYS A 61 -29.68 8.25 6.12
CA LYS A 61 -29.34 7.36 4.99
C LYS A 61 -28.92 8.15 3.74
N GLN A 62 -29.66 9.17 3.34
CA GLN A 62 -29.27 10.02 2.20
C GLN A 62 -27.94 10.74 2.43
N LYS A 63 -27.66 11.17 3.66
CA LYS A 63 -26.39 11.81 4.01
C LYS A 63 -25.23 10.80 3.92
N LEU A 64 -25.40 9.60 4.45
CA LEU A 64 -24.42 8.51 4.38
C LEU A 64 -24.18 8.06 2.94
N GLU A 65 -25.23 7.96 2.10
CA GLU A 65 -25.13 7.65 0.67
C GLU A 65 -24.24 8.67 -0.06
N LYS A 66 -24.50 9.98 0.12
CA LYS A 66 -23.66 11.03 -0.48
C LYS A 66 -22.20 10.98 -0.01
N GLN A 67 -21.98 10.70 1.27
CA GLN A 67 -20.63 10.55 1.81
C GLN A 67 -19.92 9.33 1.21
N PHE A 68 -20.64 8.21 1.07
CA PHE A 68 -20.13 6.99 0.47
C PHE A 68 -19.77 7.20 -1.01
N GLU A 69 -20.65 7.78 -1.81
CA GLU A 69 -20.41 8.06 -3.23
C GLU A 69 -19.19 8.97 -3.43
N SER A 70 -19.08 10.05 -2.63
CA SER A 70 -17.94 10.96 -2.68
C SER A 70 -16.62 10.24 -2.33
N LEU A 71 -16.64 9.38 -1.32
CA LEU A 71 -15.48 8.60 -0.92
C LEU A 71 -15.10 7.56 -1.99
N GLN A 72 -16.09 6.91 -2.59
CA GLN A 72 -15.89 5.93 -3.66
C GLN A 72 -15.28 6.57 -4.90
N LYS A 73 -15.76 7.77 -5.29
CA LYS A 73 -15.17 8.53 -6.40
C LYS A 73 -13.70 8.86 -6.15
N LYS A 74 -13.38 9.38 -4.96
CA LYS A 74 -11.99 9.67 -4.56
C LYS A 74 -11.11 8.42 -4.53
N LEU A 75 -11.64 7.30 -4.03
CA LEU A 75 -10.92 6.02 -4.03
C LEU A 75 -10.59 5.55 -5.45
N ASN A 76 -11.54 5.69 -6.38
CA ASN A 76 -11.33 5.34 -7.79
C ASN A 76 -10.29 6.24 -8.46
N GLU A 77 -10.36 7.56 -8.24
CA GLU A 77 -9.37 8.52 -8.74
C GLU A 77 -7.97 8.22 -8.19
N ASN A 78 -7.86 7.98 -6.88
CA ASN A 78 -6.59 7.63 -6.24
C ASN A 78 -6.04 6.29 -6.75
N ASN A 79 -6.89 5.28 -6.93
CA ASN A 79 -6.49 3.99 -7.47
C ASN A 79 -6.00 4.10 -8.92
N GLN A 80 -6.64 4.92 -9.75
CA GLN A 80 -6.16 5.21 -11.10
C GLN A 80 -4.80 5.92 -11.09
N LEU A 81 -4.61 6.88 -10.19
CA LEU A 81 -3.33 7.56 -10.04
C LEU A 81 -2.23 6.60 -9.59
N MET A 82 -2.49 5.79 -8.57
CA MET A 82 -1.57 4.76 -8.08
C MET A 82 -1.17 3.76 -9.17
N PHE A 83 -2.13 3.37 -10.02
CA PHE A 83 -1.86 2.48 -11.15
C PHE A 83 -1.00 3.16 -12.21
N LYS A 84 -1.30 4.42 -12.57
CA LYS A 84 -0.51 5.18 -13.55
C LYS A 84 0.93 5.45 -13.07
N THR A 85 1.09 5.79 -11.80
CA THR A 85 2.40 6.19 -11.25
C THR A 85 3.25 4.98 -10.89
N TYR A 86 2.65 3.90 -10.39
CA TYR A 86 3.39 2.79 -9.78
C TYR A 86 2.97 1.40 -10.28
N GLY A 87 2.00 1.28 -11.19
CA GLY A 87 1.38 -0.01 -11.55
C GLY A 87 0.58 -0.66 -10.40
N PHE A 88 0.35 0.07 -9.31
CA PHE A 88 -0.27 -0.43 -8.09
C PHE A 88 -1.80 -0.33 -8.14
N SER A 89 -2.51 -1.34 -7.64
CA SER A 89 -3.98 -1.37 -7.58
C SER A 89 -4.49 -1.87 -6.23
N LEU A 90 -5.61 -1.34 -5.75
CA LEU A 90 -6.23 -1.82 -4.51
C LEU A 90 -6.90 -3.19 -4.62
N ASN A 91 -7.07 -3.68 -5.85
CA ASN A 91 -7.81 -4.90 -6.15
C ASN A 91 -6.88 -6.13 -6.27
N ARG A 92 -5.59 -5.99 -5.97
CA ARG A 92 -4.62 -7.10 -6.00
C ARG A 92 -3.81 -7.14 -4.69
N ASN A 93 -3.32 -8.33 -4.37
CA ASN A 93 -2.44 -8.53 -3.21
C ASN A 93 -0.99 -8.29 -3.63
N TYR A 94 -0.35 -7.28 -3.04
CA TYR A 94 1.04 -6.92 -3.33
C TYR A 94 1.96 -7.26 -2.15
N VAL A 95 3.18 -7.70 -2.46
CA VAL A 95 4.27 -7.86 -1.49
C VAL A 95 5.30 -6.76 -1.76
N LEU A 96 5.59 -5.95 -0.74
CA LEU A 96 6.65 -4.93 -0.83
C LEU A 96 7.99 -5.57 -0.49
N THR A 97 8.97 -5.45 -1.39
CA THR A 97 10.36 -5.88 -1.15
C THR A 97 11.26 -4.64 -1.08
N VAL A 98 12.01 -4.49 0.01
CA VAL A 98 12.95 -3.38 0.19
C VAL A 98 14.32 -3.79 -0.37
N GLU A 99 14.70 -3.24 -1.53
CA GLU A 99 15.98 -3.56 -2.18
C GLU A 99 17.19 -2.86 -1.51
N LYS A 100 17.01 -1.66 -0.92
CA LYS A 100 18.07 -0.90 -0.23
C LYS A 100 17.53 -0.17 0.99
N ALA A 101 18.24 -0.24 2.11
CA ALA A 101 17.97 0.50 3.33
C ALA A 101 19.27 1.10 3.89
N HIS A 102 19.21 2.34 4.36
CA HIS A 102 20.34 3.04 4.97
C HIS A 102 20.00 3.41 6.41
N ILE A 103 20.84 2.99 7.35
CA ILE A 103 20.74 3.40 8.76
C ILE A 103 21.85 4.42 9.00
N HIS A 104 21.48 5.59 9.49
CA HIS A 104 22.42 6.67 9.81
C HIS A 104 22.40 6.90 11.32
N MET A 105 23.57 7.24 11.87
CA MET A 105 23.73 7.71 13.24
C MET A 105 24.43 9.05 13.24
N TRP A 106 24.02 9.95 14.13
CA TRP A 106 24.74 11.20 14.37
C TRP A 106 25.97 10.92 15.23
N VAL A 107 27.12 11.40 14.78
CA VAL A 107 28.41 11.23 15.46
C VAL A 107 29.21 12.52 15.36
N ASN A 108 30.06 12.78 16.36
CA ASN A 108 31.05 13.84 16.27
C ASN A 108 32.29 13.38 15.46
N GLU A 109 33.22 14.29 15.14
CA GLU A 109 34.39 13.96 14.31
C GLU A 109 35.31 12.90 14.94
N GLU A 110 35.44 12.88 16.27
CA GLU A 110 36.26 11.90 16.97
C GLU A 110 35.64 10.50 16.88
N GLU A 111 34.32 10.40 17.11
CA GLU A 111 33.55 9.18 16.97
C GLU A 111 33.57 8.66 15.52
N ALA A 112 33.45 9.54 14.53
CA ALA A 112 33.52 9.17 13.12
C ALA A 112 34.87 8.53 12.77
N LYS A 113 35.99 9.13 13.23
CA LYS A 113 37.34 8.57 13.03
C LYS A 113 37.50 7.23 13.72
N ALA A 114 37.00 7.08 14.95
CA ALA A 114 37.07 5.83 15.69
C ALA A 114 36.26 4.69 15.02
N ILE A 115 35.08 5.00 14.47
CA ILE A 115 34.23 4.03 13.76
C ILE A 115 34.86 3.63 12.41
N GLN A 116 35.45 4.58 11.68
CA GLN A 116 36.12 4.30 10.41
C GLN A 116 37.36 3.42 10.61
N ALA A 117 38.17 3.67 11.64
CA ALA A 117 39.31 2.83 11.97
C ALA A 117 38.90 1.39 12.30
N ARG A 118 37.86 1.21 13.15
CA ARG A 118 37.35 -0.13 13.51
C ARG A 118 36.74 -0.90 12.34
N SER A 119 36.08 -0.22 11.40
CA SER A 119 35.45 -0.87 10.25
C SER A 119 36.46 -1.23 9.15
N ALA A 120 37.61 -0.56 9.09
CA ALA A 120 38.70 -0.89 8.18
C ALA A 120 39.51 -2.13 8.64
N GLU A 121 39.65 -2.35 9.96
CA GLU A 121 40.32 -3.52 10.53
C GLU A 121 39.48 -4.81 10.46
N ALA A 122 38.16 -4.69 10.33
CA ALA A 122 37.22 -5.81 10.30
C ALA A 122 36.93 -6.36 8.88
N LYS A 123 37.68 -5.92 7.87
CA LYS A 123 37.48 -6.24 6.46
C LYS A 123 38.66 -7.02 5.89
#